data_AF-A0A7Y9FPB6-F1
#
_entry.id   AF-A0A7Y9FPB6-F1
#
_cell.length_a   1.000
_cell.length_b   1.000
_cell.length_c   1.000
_cell.angle_alpha   90.00
_cell.angle_beta   90.00
_cell.angle_gamma   90.00
#
_symmetry.space_group_name_H-M   'P 1'
#
loop_
_entity.id
_entity.type
_entity.pdbx_description
1 polymer ?
#
loop_
_entity_poly.entity_id
_entity_poly.type
_entity_poly.pdbx_seq_one_letter_code
_entity_poly.pdbx_strand_id
1 'polypeptide(L)'
;MNRNGIDAAGSAATTGAARADYDHVGRRLRTLEQCALYKRTLRLTCPRCGHVRVLDAVCLWWMFNRRGWDDGLPAVAARLCCAGCREQKATARPRVTVGREPPTGTPLPYPDEATWKKLVSRHRS
;
A
#
# COMPACT_ATOMS: atom_id res chain seq x y z
N MET A 1 12.31 23.56 46.74
CA MET A 1 11.93 22.15 46.96
C MET A 1 10.46 22.03 46.56
N ASN A 2 9.93 21.17 45.69
CA ASN A 2 10.35 20.06 44.82
C ASN A 2 9.29 20.07 43.67
N ARG A 3 9.68 20.11 42.39
CA ARG A 3 9.78 18.97 41.45
C ARG A 3 8.53 18.07 41.38
N ASN A 4 7.77 18.22 40.30
CA ASN A 4 7.10 17.18 39.52
C ASN A 4 6.66 17.85 38.19
N GLY A 5 7.19 17.56 37.01
CA GLY A 5 7.87 16.35 36.54
C GLY A 5 6.89 15.36 35.92
N ILE A 6 6.21 15.75 34.85
CA ILE A 6 5.64 14.81 33.88
C ILE A 6 5.66 15.44 32.49
N ASP A 7 6.74 15.14 31.78
CA ASP A 7 6.88 15.33 30.35
C ASP A 7 5.90 14.42 29.61
N ALA A 8 4.80 14.98 29.11
CA ALA A 8 3.96 14.32 28.11
C ALA A 8 4.59 14.50 26.72
N ALA A 9 5.67 13.75 26.49
CA ALA A 9 6.15 13.47 25.15
C ALA A 9 5.15 12.55 24.44
N GLY A 10 4.78 12.85 23.19
CA GLY A 10 4.19 11.83 22.32
C GLY A 10 3.19 12.32 21.28
N SER A 11 3.68 13.05 20.28
CA SER A 11 3.25 12.94 18.88
C SER A 11 1.75 13.04 18.58
N ALA A 12 1.27 14.27 18.55
CA ALA A 12 0.14 14.67 17.71
C ALA A 12 0.54 14.58 16.22
N ALA A 13 0.50 13.39 15.65
CA ALA A 13 0.46 13.21 14.20
C ALA A 13 -0.37 11.97 13.86
N THR A 14 -1.28 12.14 12.89
CA THR A 14 -2.08 11.11 12.20
C THR A 14 -3.54 10.88 12.66
N THR A 15 -4.25 11.93 13.07
CA THR A 15 -5.72 11.91 13.07
C THR A 15 -6.21 12.25 11.66
N GLY A 16 -6.33 11.25 10.80
CA GLY A 16 -6.81 11.41 9.42
C GLY A 16 -6.68 10.16 8.54
N ALA A 17 -5.82 9.21 8.93
CA ALA A 17 -5.75 7.87 8.34
C ALA A 17 -6.83 6.97 8.97
N ALA A 18 -8.10 7.26 8.73
CA ALA A 18 -9.19 6.40 9.16
C ALA A 18 -9.05 5.00 8.53
N ARG A 19 -8.48 4.03 9.28
CA ARG A 19 -8.44 2.57 9.03
C ARG A 19 -8.50 2.18 7.55
N ALA A 20 -7.62 2.77 6.73
CA ALA A 20 -7.64 2.52 5.28
C ALA A 20 -7.28 1.07 4.95
N ASP A 21 -6.56 0.41 5.87
CA ASP A 21 -6.21 -1.01 5.87
C ASP A 21 -7.33 -1.93 6.39
N TYR A 22 -8.55 -1.43 6.60
CA TYR A 22 -9.72 -2.23 6.93
C TYR A 22 -10.81 -2.14 5.86
N ASP A 23 -11.59 -3.21 5.76
CA ASP A 23 -12.83 -3.22 5.00
C ASP A 23 -14.00 -2.57 5.76
N HIS A 24 -15.18 -2.58 5.13
CA HIS A 24 -16.40 -2.01 5.69
C HIS A 24 -16.99 -2.78 6.88
N VAL A 25 -16.56 -4.03 7.12
CA VAL A 25 -16.97 -4.85 8.27
C VAL A 25 -15.88 -4.95 9.35
N GLY A 26 -14.79 -4.17 9.22
CA GLY A 26 -13.72 -4.10 10.21
C GLY A 26 -12.68 -5.23 10.13
N ARG A 27 -12.59 -5.96 9.02
CA ARG A 27 -11.51 -6.93 8.78
C ARG A 27 -10.31 -6.25 8.12
N ARG A 28 -9.12 -6.66 8.52
CA ARG A 28 -7.86 -6.10 7.99
C ARG A 28 -7.56 -6.64 6.59
N LEU A 29 -7.21 -5.74 5.69
CA LEU A 29 -6.76 -6.04 4.33
C LEU A 29 -5.33 -6.58 4.39
N ARG A 30 -5.13 -7.83 3.96
CA ARG A 30 -3.83 -8.55 4.04
C ARG A 30 -3.22 -8.84 2.68
N THR A 31 -4.01 -8.78 1.62
CA THR A 31 -3.58 -9.08 0.24
C THR A 31 -3.83 -7.88 -0.69
N LEU A 32 -3.10 -7.83 -1.80
CA LEU A 32 -3.34 -6.86 -2.87
C LEU A 32 -4.73 -7.05 -3.46
N GLU A 33 -5.19 -8.30 -3.62
CA GLU A 33 -6.53 -8.58 -4.10
C GLU A 33 -7.60 -7.89 -3.26
N GLN A 34 -7.52 -8.01 -1.94
CA GLN A 34 -8.44 -7.32 -1.04
C GLN A 34 -8.32 -5.80 -1.18
N CYS A 35 -7.10 -5.27 -1.24
CA CYS A 35 -6.88 -3.84 -1.46
C CYS A 35 -7.49 -3.36 -2.79
N ALA A 36 -7.36 -4.14 -3.87
CA ALA A 36 -7.92 -3.87 -5.18
C ALA A 36 -9.45 -3.87 -5.16
N LEU A 37 -10.07 -4.89 -4.56
CA LEU A 37 -11.52 -5.02 -4.41
C LEU A 37 -12.13 -3.82 -3.68
N TYR A 38 -11.44 -3.33 -2.65
CA TYR A 38 -11.85 -2.13 -1.90
C TYR A 38 -11.35 -0.82 -2.52
N LYS A 39 -10.83 -0.83 -3.75
CA LYS A 39 -10.32 0.35 -4.48
C LYS A 39 -9.39 1.20 -3.62
N ARG A 40 -8.49 0.54 -2.88
CA ARG A 40 -7.46 1.19 -2.06
C ARG A 40 -6.26 1.54 -2.90
N THR A 41 -5.42 2.39 -2.35
CA THR A 41 -4.09 2.67 -2.89
C THR A 41 -3.02 2.21 -1.91
N LEU A 42 -1.80 2.03 -2.42
CA LEU A 42 -0.65 1.67 -1.63
C LEU A 42 0.35 2.80 -1.66
N ARG A 43 0.54 3.44 -0.51
CA ARG A 43 1.57 4.44 -0.30
C ARG A 43 2.87 3.72 0.04
N LEU A 44 3.83 3.85 -0.86
CA LEU A 44 5.18 3.33 -0.76
C LEU A 44 6.09 4.44 -0.25
N THR A 45 6.77 4.24 0.87
CA THR A 45 7.74 5.21 1.40
C THR A 45 9.11 4.58 1.53
N CYS A 46 10.09 5.11 0.82
CA CYS A 46 11.47 4.66 0.94
C CYS A 46 12.05 5.08 2.30
N PRO A 47 12.50 4.14 3.16
CA PRO A 47 13.09 4.49 4.45
C PRO A 47 14.49 5.11 4.34
N ARG A 48 15.14 5.02 3.18
CA ARG A 48 16.49 5.55 2.95
C ARG A 48 16.47 6.99 2.42
N CYS A 49 15.77 7.24 1.32
CA CYS A 49 15.77 8.55 0.65
C CYS A 49 14.47 9.35 0.84
N GLY A 50 13.48 8.81 1.56
CA GLY A 50 12.21 9.49 1.80
C GLY A 50 11.25 9.56 0.60
N HIS A 51 11.64 9.08 -0.58
CA HIS A 51 10.79 9.08 -1.78
C HIS A 51 9.46 8.35 -1.50
N VAL A 52 8.35 9.05 -1.74
CA VAL A 52 6.99 8.53 -1.65
C VAL A 52 6.39 8.32 -3.04
N ARG A 53 5.78 7.16 -3.26
CA ARG A 53 4.95 6.89 -4.45
C ARG A 53 3.65 6.22 -4.03
N VAL A 54 2.53 6.64 -4.60
CA VAL A 54 1.22 6.04 -4.34
C VAL A 54 0.82 5.23 -5.57
N LEU A 55 0.52 3.95 -5.39
CA LEU A 55 0.09 3.07 -6.47
C LEU A 55 -1.37 2.67 -6.31
N ASP A 56 -2.08 2.58 -7.43
CA ASP A 56 -3.40 1.98 -7.46
C ASP A 56 -3.29 0.47 -7.17
N ALA A 57 -4.09 -0.03 -6.21
CA ALA A 57 -4.02 -1.43 -5.82
C ALA A 57 -4.55 -2.37 -6.90
N VAL A 58 -5.50 -1.93 -7.74
CA VAL A 58 -6.04 -2.74 -8.84
C VAL A 58 -4.97 -2.95 -9.90
N CYS A 59 -4.29 -1.89 -10.32
CA CYS A 59 -3.22 -2.01 -11.30
C CYS A 59 -2.04 -2.84 -10.76
N LEU A 60 -1.68 -2.67 -9.47
CA LEU A 60 -0.59 -3.43 -8.86
C LEU A 60 -0.95 -4.90 -8.70
N TRP A 61 -2.17 -5.20 -8.24
CA TRP A 61 -2.71 -6.56 -8.19
C TRP A 61 -2.66 -7.21 -9.57
N TRP A 62 -3.09 -6.52 -10.63
CA TRP A 62 -3.08 -7.06 -11.98
C TRP A 62 -1.66 -7.39 -12.46
N MET A 63 -0.69 -6.53 -12.15
CA MET A 63 0.72 -6.82 -12.45
C MET A 63 1.22 -8.08 -11.72
N PHE A 64 0.87 -8.25 -10.45
CA PHE A 64 1.25 -9.42 -9.66
C PHE A 64 0.55 -10.69 -10.16
N ASN A 65 -0.74 -10.59 -10.45
CA ASN A 65 -1.58 -11.69 -10.92
C ASN A 65 -1.06 -12.24 -12.26
N ARG A 66 -0.78 -11.37 -13.24
CA ARG A 66 -0.21 -11.79 -14.55
C ARG A 66 1.14 -12.48 -14.43
N ARG A 67 1.90 -12.21 -13.36
CA ARG A 67 3.22 -12.80 -13.13
C ARG A 67 3.17 -14.02 -12.20
N GLY A 68 1.99 -14.40 -11.70
CA GLY A 68 1.85 -15.49 -10.73
C GLY A 68 2.57 -15.22 -9.41
N TRP A 69 2.72 -13.95 -9.03
CA TRP A 69 3.42 -13.57 -7.80
C TRP A 69 2.48 -13.61 -6.60
N ASP A 70 3.04 -13.95 -5.43
CA ASP A 70 2.37 -13.83 -4.14
C ASP A 70 1.95 -12.38 -3.88
N ASP A 71 0.66 -12.20 -3.65
CA ASP A 71 -0.03 -10.92 -3.53
C ASP A 71 -0.22 -10.49 -2.06
N GLY A 72 0.28 -11.25 -1.09
CA GLY A 72 0.31 -10.87 0.32
C GLY A 72 1.11 -9.58 0.53
N LEU A 73 0.59 -8.62 1.31
CA LEU A 73 1.23 -7.31 1.51
C LEU A 73 2.72 -7.40 1.94
N PRO A 74 3.13 -8.35 2.81
CA PRO A 74 4.56 -8.53 3.11
C PRO A 74 5.38 -8.98 1.91
N ALA A 75 4.86 -9.91 1.10
CA ALA A 75 5.52 -10.42 -0.10
C ALA A 75 5.63 -9.35 -1.20
N VAL A 76 4.64 -8.46 -1.27
CA VAL A 76 4.61 -7.29 -2.14
C VAL A 76 5.69 -6.30 -1.73
N ALA A 77 5.76 -5.94 -0.44
CA ALA A 77 6.80 -5.07 0.10
C ALA A 77 8.21 -5.62 -0.18
N ALA A 78 8.39 -6.94 -0.12
CA ALA A 78 9.67 -7.59 -0.41
C ALA A 78 10.09 -7.52 -1.89
N ARG A 79 9.12 -7.43 -2.81
CA ARG A 79 9.34 -7.37 -4.26
C ARG A 79 9.54 -5.95 -4.79
N LEU A 80 9.04 -4.94 -4.08
CA LEU A 80 9.15 -3.55 -4.52
C LEU A 80 10.52 -2.96 -4.17
N CYS A 81 10.97 -2.02 -5.02
CA CYS A 81 12.21 -1.27 -4.80
C CYS A 81 12.00 0.22 -5.12
N CYS A 82 12.68 1.08 -4.37
CA CYS A 82 12.67 2.52 -4.64
C CYS A 82 13.44 2.82 -5.93
N ALA A 83 12.78 3.48 -6.89
CA ALA A 83 13.40 3.91 -8.15
C ALA A 83 14.59 4.86 -7.91
N GLY A 84 14.43 5.88 -7.05
CA GLY A 84 15.48 6.85 -6.78
C GLY A 84 16.72 6.25 -6.09
N CYS A 85 16.55 5.24 -5.22
CA CYS A 85 17.71 4.50 -4.69
C CYS A 85 18.34 3.60 -5.75
N ARG A 86 17.52 2.97 -6.61
CA ARG A 86 18.00 2.09 -7.68
C ARG A 86 18.85 2.83 -8.70
N GLU A 87 18.49 4.06 -9.04
CA GLU A 87 19.27 4.97 -9.89
C GLU A 87 20.65 5.25 -9.27
N GLN A 88 20.73 5.36 -7.94
CA GLN A 88 21.97 5.52 -7.18
C GLN A 88 22.70 4.18 -6.91
N LYS A 89 22.39 3.13 -7.69
CA LYS A 89 22.94 1.76 -7.55
C LYS A 89 22.71 1.13 -6.16
N ALA A 90 21.66 1.56 -5.46
CA ALA A 90 21.34 1.13 -4.11
C ALA A 90 19.96 0.45 -4.07
N THR A 91 19.85 -0.71 -3.42
CA THR A 91 18.54 -1.36 -3.25
C THR A 91 17.92 -0.97 -1.91
N ALA A 92 16.78 -0.29 -1.95
CA ALA A 92 15.98 0.01 -0.76
C ALA A 92 14.53 -0.44 -0.99
N ARG A 93 14.02 -1.26 -0.06
CA ARG A 93 12.63 -1.73 -0.07
C ARG A 93 11.75 -0.69 0.61
N PRO A 94 10.70 -0.18 -0.06
CA PRO A 94 9.81 0.79 0.57
C PRO A 94 8.95 0.13 1.64
N ARG A 95 8.56 0.91 2.65
CA ARG A 95 7.46 0.55 3.54
C ARG A 95 6.15 0.72 2.78
N VAL A 96 5.31 -0.30 2.84
CA VAL A 96 3.99 -0.32 2.19
C VAL A 96 2.93 0.01 3.22
N THR A 97 2.10 0.99 2.93
CA THR A 97 0.95 1.38 3.76
C THR A 97 -0.30 1.46 2.88
N VAL A 98 -1.41 0.91 3.35
CA VAL A 98 -2.69 0.99 2.65
C VAL A 98 -3.29 2.36 2.89
N GLY A 99 -3.73 3.01 1.82
CA GLY A 99 -4.27 4.36 1.82
C GLY A 99 -5.48 4.50 0.90
N ARG A 100 -5.96 5.75 0.81
CA ARG A 100 -7.02 6.20 -0.11
C ARG A 100 -6.58 7.40 -0.94
N GLU A 101 -5.30 7.77 -0.83
CA GLU A 101 -4.70 8.87 -1.57
C GLU A 101 -4.74 8.53 -3.08
N PRO A 102 -4.92 9.52 -3.96
CA PRO A 102 -4.89 9.28 -5.40
C PRO A 102 -3.51 8.73 -5.83
N PRO A 103 -3.45 7.81 -6.81
CA PRO A 103 -2.20 7.26 -7.30
C PRO A 103 -1.32 8.35 -7.92
N THR A 104 0.00 8.22 -7.77
CA THR A 104 0.99 9.19 -8.25
C THR A 104 1.96 8.59 -9.27
N GLY A 105 2.39 9.43 -10.21
CA GLY A 105 3.32 9.07 -11.28
C GLY A 105 2.64 8.30 -12.42
N THR A 106 3.45 7.60 -13.22
CA THR A 106 2.96 6.86 -14.39
C THR A 106 2.00 5.74 -13.96
N PRO A 107 0.79 5.66 -14.54
CA PRO A 107 -0.16 4.63 -14.22
C PRO A 107 0.34 3.26 -14.68
N LEU A 108 0.10 2.25 -13.84
CA LEU A 108 0.30 0.86 -14.21
C LEU A 108 -0.89 0.39 -15.08
N PRO A 109 -0.69 -0.62 -15.95
CA PRO A 109 -1.77 -1.13 -16.79
C PRO A 109 -2.93 -1.62 -15.92
N TYR A 110 -4.14 -1.19 -16.28
CA TYR A 110 -5.38 -1.65 -15.65
C TYR A 110 -5.77 -3.02 -16.23
N PRO A 111 -6.40 -3.93 -15.46
CA PRO A 111 -6.97 -5.16 -16.01
C PRO A 111 -8.08 -4.84 -17.01
N ASP A 112 -8.30 -5.72 -17.99
CA ASP A 112 -9.48 -5.60 -18.84
C ASP A 112 -10.78 -5.84 -18.03
N GLU A 113 -11.91 -5.42 -18.61
CA GLU A 113 -13.20 -5.49 -17.93
C GLU A 113 -13.59 -6.94 -17.59
N ALA A 114 -13.29 -7.89 -18.47
CA ALA A 114 -13.59 -9.31 -18.27
C ALA A 114 -12.83 -9.89 -17.06
N THR A 115 -11.54 -9.59 -16.96
CA THR A 115 -10.68 -10.00 -15.84
C THR A 115 -11.17 -9.36 -14.55
N TRP A 116 -11.49 -8.06 -14.58
CA TRP A 116 -12.02 -7.37 -13.41
C TRP A 116 -13.34 -7.97 -12.94
N LYS A 117 -14.29 -8.24 -13.86
CA LYS A 117 -15.55 -8.91 -13.55
C LYS A 117 -15.34 -10.31 -12.96
N LYS A 118 -14.39 -11.09 -13.49
CA LYS A 118 -14.06 -12.43 -12.98
C LYS A 118 -13.57 -12.37 -11.53
N LEU A 119 -12.71 -11.41 -11.21
CA LEU A 119 -12.23 -11.19 -9.84
C LEU A 119 -13.39 -10.83 -8.89
N VAL A 120 -14.20 -9.84 -9.28
CA VAL A 120 -15.33 -9.37 -8.46
C VAL A 120 -16.36 -10.49 -8.24
N SER A 121 -16.63 -11.29 -9.27
CA SER A 121 -17.52 -12.45 -9.18
C SER A 121 -17.00 -13.47 -8.15
N ARG A 122 -15.72 -13.86 -8.26
CA ARG A 122 -15.09 -14.81 -7.32
C ARG A 122 -15.14 -14.34 -5.86
N HIS A 123 -15.04 -13.04 -5.63
CA HIS A 123 -15.08 -12.49 -4.26
C HIS A 123 -16.49 -12.44 -3.66
N ARG A 124 -17.53 -12.40 -4.51
CA ARG A 124 -18.93 -12.32 -4.08
C ARG A 124 -19.58 -13.68 -3.83
N SER A 125 -19.07 -14.73 -4.48
CA SER A 125 -19.47 -16.13 -4.28
C SER A 125 -18.95 -16.67 -2.95
#